data_AF-A0A1E4K3F5-F1
#
_entry.id   AF-A0A1E4K3F5-F1
#
_cell.length_a   1.000
_cell.length_b   1.000
_cell.length_c   1.000
_cell.angle_alpha   90.00
_cell.angle_beta   90.00
_cell.angle_gamma   90.00
#
_symmetry.space_group_name_H-M   'P 1'
#
loop_
_entity.id
_entity.type
_entity.pdbx_description
1 polymer ?
#
loop_
_entity_poly.entity_id
_entity_poly.type
_entity_poly.pdbx_seq_one_letter_code
_entity_poly.pdbx_strand_id
1 'polypeptide(L)' 'MRFGMAPIARDGFVAVKARLPLAMPEEAVGTHRIDQNDGRKLRGGQPVKRQAIERRRERCRQAVGA' A
#
# COMPACT_ATOMS: atom_id res chain seq x y z
N MET A 1 9.75 8.89 27.70
CA MET A 1 8.56 9.45 27.03
C MET A 1 7.71 8.28 26.54
N ARG A 2 6.38 8.27 26.77
CA ARG A 2 5.46 7.25 26.24
C ARG A 2 4.40 7.94 25.40
N PHE A 3 4.17 7.47 24.18
CA PHE A 3 3.11 7.95 23.31
C PHE A 3 1.92 6.98 23.39
N GLY A 4 0.70 7.52 23.52
CA GLY A 4 -0.54 6.75 23.44
C GLY A 4 -1.29 7.12 22.16
N MET A 5 -1.92 6.13 21.51
CA MET A 5 -2.86 6.39 20.43
C MET A 5 -4.23 6.71 21.01
N ALA A 6 -4.72 7.92 20.77
CA ALA A 6 -6.12 8.28 21.01
C ALA A 6 -6.94 8.03 19.74
N PRO A 7 -8.13 7.40 19.83
CA PRO A 7 -9.02 7.28 18.68
C PRO A 7 -9.57 8.66 18.30
N ILE A 8 -9.66 8.94 17.00
CA ILE A 8 -10.33 10.13 16.48
C ILE A 8 -11.63 9.72 15.78
N ALA A 9 -12.67 10.55 15.91
CA ALA A 9 -13.93 10.35 15.20
C ALA A 9 -13.70 10.38 13.67
N ARG A 10 -14.53 9.65 12.91
CA ARG A 10 -14.42 9.51 11.45
C ARG A 10 -14.37 10.87 10.74
N ASP A 11 -15.19 11.82 11.16
CA ASP A 11 -15.26 13.15 10.55
C ASP A 11 -14.00 13.97 10.87
N GLY A 12 -13.44 13.80 12.07
CA GLY A 12 -12.13 14.34 12.44
C GLY A 12 -11.00 13.76 11.59
N PHE A 13 -11.01 12.45 11.31
CA PHE A 13 -10.05 11.83 10.38
C PHE A 13 -10.16 12.40 8.96
N VAL A 14 -11.39 12.59 8.45
CA VAL A 14 -11.61 13.18 7.11
C VAL A 14 -11.11 14.63 7.06
N ALA A 15 -11.42 15.44 8.07
CA ALA A 15 -10.98 16.83 8.16
C ALA A 15 -9.44 16.97 8.26
N VAL A 16 -8.78 16.09 9.01
CA VAL A 16 -7.31 16.02 9.07
C VAL A 16 -6.74 15.58 7.72
N LYS A 17 -7.28 14.51 7.12
CA LYS A 17 -6.82 13.98 5.83
C LYS A 17 -6.89 15.03 4.71
N ALA A 18 -7.93 15.87 4.70
CA ALA A 18 -8.09 16.94 3.72
C ALA A 18 -7.08 18.09 3.87
N ARG A 19 -6.46 18.24 5.05
CA ARG A 19 -5.45 19.29 5.36
C ARG A 19 -4.01 18.80 5.21
N LEU A 20 -3.79 17.49 5.20
CA LEU A 20 -2.46 16.95 4.92
C LEU A 20 -2.09 17.28 3.47
N PRO A 21 -0.84 17.70 3.18
CA PRO A 21 -0.40 17.86 1.81
C PRO A 21 -0.60 16.53 1.10
N LEU A 22 -1.37 16.55 0.00
CA LEU A 22 -1.56 15.39 -0.85
C LEU A 22 -0.17 14.94 -1.30
N ALA A 23 0.23 13.73 -0.87
CA ALA A 23 1.34 13.04 -1.48
C ALA A 23 1.09 13.04 -2.99
N MET A 24 2.09 13.45 -3.77
CA MET A 24 1.92 13.82 -5.18
C MET A 24 1.06 12.80 -5.94
N PRO A 25 0.17 13.26 -6.85
CA PRO A 25 -0.73 12.37 -7.56
C PRO A 25 0.07 11.23 -8.21
N GLU A 26 -0.47 10.02 -8.17
CA GLU A 26 0.29 8.78 -8.38
C GLU A 26 0.92 8.66 -9.78
N GLU A 27 0.54 9.54 -10.70
CA GLU A 27 1.03 9.69 -12.06
C GLU A 27 2.22 10.67 -12.17
N ALA A 28 2.27 11.70 -11.32
CA ALA A 28 3.32 12.73 -11.31
C ALA A 28 4.66 12.19 -10.78
N VAL A 29 4.64 11.04 -10.12
CA VAL A 29 5.84 10.36 -9.65
C VAL A 29 5.88 8.98 -10.30
N GLY A 30 6.92 8.72 -11.12
CA GLY A 30 7.19 7.39 -11.71
C GLY A 30 7.59 6.31 -10.68
N THR A 31 7.12 6.44 -9.45
CA THR A 31 7.45 5.61 -8.31
C THR A 31 6.70 4.29 -8.33
N HIS A 32 7.53 3.27 -8.40
CA HIS A 32 7.33 2.01 -7.71
C HIS A 32 6.76 2.26 -6.29
N ARG A 33 5.52 1.83 -6.03
CA ARG A 33 4.97 1.76 -4.66
C ARG A 33 5.69 0.68 -3.86
N ILE A 34 5.52 0.68 -2.54
CA ILE A 34 5.91 -0.43 -1.65
C ILE A 34 4.65 -1.10 -1.13
N ASP A 35 4.57 -2.43 -1.28
CA ASP A 35 3.53 -3.24 -0.63
C ASP A 35 3.67 -3.15 0.89
N GLN A 36 2.62 -2.75 1.60
CA GLN A 36 2.67 -2.53 3.05
C GLN A 36 2.64 -3.83 3.86
N ASN A 37 2.18 -4.95 3.27
CA ASN A 37 2.12 -6.24 3.95
C ASN A 37 3.44 -7.02 3.83
N ASP A 38 4.18 -6.82 2.73
CA ASP A 38 5.37 -7.64 2.43
C ASP A 38 6.59 -6.88 1.86
N GLY A 39 6.55 -5.55 1.82
CA GLY A 39 7.70 -4.70 1.48
C GLY A 39 8.14 -4.72 0.02
N ARG A 40 7.38 -5.38 -0.88
CA ARG A 40 7.77 -5.50 -2.29
C ARG A 40 7.58 -4.20 -3.07
N LYS A 41 8.55 -3.87 -3.94
CA LYS A 41 8.38 -2.83 -4.96
C LYS A 41 7.31 -3.24 -5.99
N LEU A 42 6.27 -2.42 -6.14
CA LEU A 42 5.15 -2.61 -7.05
C LEU A 42 5.14 -1.53 -8.14
N ARG A 43 4.89 -1.88 -9.41
CA ARG A 43 4.56 -0.94 -10.49
C ARG A 43 3.17 -1.29 -11.01
N GLY A 44 2.24 -0.34 -11.03
CA GLY A 44 0.83 -0.60 -11.36
C GLY A 44 0.19 -1.69 -10.47
N GLY A 45 0.54 -1.74 -9.18
CA GLY A 45 0.04 -2.75 -8.24
C GLY A 45 0.62 -4.17 -8.39
N GLN A 46 1.54 -4.40 -9.35
CA GLN A 46 2.21 -5.69 -9.55
C GLN A 46 3.68 -5.66 -9.10
N PRO A 47 4.23 -6.73 -8.50
CA PRO A 47 5.64 -6.78 -8.09
C PRO A 47 6.58 -6.62 -9.29
N VAL A 48 7.65 -5.84 -9.16
CA VAL A 48 8.63 -5.68 -10.26
C VAL A 48 9.76 -6.70 -10.26
N LYS A 49 10.02 -7.35 -9.12
CA LYS A 49 11.03 -8.42 -9.03
C LYS A 49 10.44 -9.74 -9.55
N ARG A 50 11.09 -10.39 -10.52
CA ARG A 50 10.65 -11.65 -11.13
C ARG A 50 10.22 -12.73 -10.13
N GLN A 51 11.06 -13.02 -9.14
CA GLN A 51 10.76 -13.99 -8.07
C GLN A 51 9.48 -13.63 -7.27
N ALA A 52 9.21 -12.33 -7.10
CA ALA A 52 8.00 -11.86 -6.41
C ALA A 52 6.74 -11.99 -7.28
N ILE A 53 6.87 -11.91 -8.61
CA ILE A 53 5.79 -12.20 -9.56
C ILE A 53 5.49 -13.70 -9.54
N GLU A 54 6.52 -14.55 -9.62
CA GLU A 54 6.40 -16.02 -9.60
C GLU A 54 5.70 -16.50 -8.31
N ARG A 55 6.14 -16.05 -7.13
CA ARG A 55 5.46 -16.34 -5.85
C ARG A 55 4.02 -15.81 -5.78
N ARG A 56 3.70 -14.69 -6.44
CA ARG A 56 2.31 -14.17 -6.50
C ARG A 56 1.44 -15.05 -7.40
N ARG A 57 1.95 -15.46 -8.57
CA ARG A 57 1.26 -16.39 -9.49
C ARG A 57 1.03 -17.76 -8.84
N GLU A 58 1.97 -18.25 -8.06
CA GLU A 58 1.83 -19.49 -7.29
C GLU A 58 0.70 -19.42 -6.26
N ARG A 59 0.67 -18.37 -5.42
CA ARG A 59 -0.45 -18.16 -4.48
C ARG A 59 -1.80 -17.99 -5.18
N CYS A 60 -1.84 -17.28 -6.30
CA CYS A 60 -3.08 -17.16 -7.09
C CYS A 60 -3.54 -18.53 -7.63
N ARG A 61 -2.62 -19.40 -8.07
CA ARG A 61 -2.98 -20.77 -8.48
C ARG A 61 -3.49 -21.61 -7.31
N GLN A 62 -2.89 -21.50 -6.13
CA GLN A 62 -3.36 -22.16 -4.91
C GLN A 62 -4.76 -21.68 -4.50
N ALA A 63 -5.03 -20.38 -4.57
CA ALA A 63 -6.31 -19.78 -4.19
C ALA A 63 -7.45 -19.99 -5.22
N VAL A 64 -7.14 -20.44 -6.44
CA VAL A 64 -8.12 -20.77 -7.49
C VAL A 64 -8.32 -22.29 -7.61
N GLY A 65 -7.52 -23.09 -6.91
CA GLY A 65 -7.62 -24.56 -6.84
C GLY A 65 -8.27 -25.10 -5.57
N ALA A 66 -9.08 -24.28 -4.89
CA ALA A 66 -9.82 -24.60 -3.67
C ALA A 66 -11.24 -24.04 -3.76
#